data_AF-A0A369T8H2-F1
#
_entry.id   AF-A0A369T8H2-F1
#
_cell.length_a   1.000
_cell.length_b   1.000
_cell.length_c   1.000
_cell.angle_alpha   90.00
_cell.angle_beta   90.00
_cell.angle_gamma   90.00
#
_symmetry.space_group_name_H-M   'P 1'
#
loop_
_entity.id
_entity.type
_entity.pdbx_description
1 polymer ?
#
loop_
_entity_poly.entity_id
_entity_poly.type
_entity_poly.pdbx_seq_one_letter_code
_entity_poly.pdbx_strand_id
1 'polypeptide(L)'
;MSQFSAGLSMKRGQDDLRADASCASISVLAPPDGAACWTSELVKAEIGTAYRVISQAGGRPGPAGVKVMWPETRAEWGDRADPGARLRPGVPEPEAISRAEAAVTWTKVVEDPADRKVLIGRCCGATFRQLSMLDGRSEPTLRKVVRKGLSAIASAVNLRLR
;
A
#
# COMPACT_ATOMS: atom_id res chain seq x y z
N MET A 1 -19.69 16.76 -67.37
CA MET A 1 -18.44 16.37 -66.69
C MET A 1 -18.73 16.28 -65.19
N SER A 2 -18.46 15.11 -64.62
CA SER A 2 -18.22 14.71 -63.20
C SER A 2 -18.89 15.50 -62.05
N GLN A 3 -19.72 14.89 -61.19
CA GLN A 3 -19.49 13.83 -60.17
C GLN A 3 -18.72 14.26 -58.90
N PHE A 4 -19.19 13.71 -57.76
CA PHE A 4 -18.67 13.64 -56.37
C PHE A 4 -18.79 14.91 -55.49
N SER A 5 -19.12 14.88 -54.19
CA SER A 5 -19.74 13.86 -53.31
C SER A 5 -20.07 14.48 -51.93
N ALA A 6 -20.90 13.77 -51.17
CA ALA A 6 -21.09 13.78 -49.71
C ALA A 6 -19.82 14.13 -48.88
N GLY A 7 -19.86 14.60 -47.64
CA GLY A 7 -20.90 14.68 -46.63
C GLY A 7 -20.25 14.82 -45.25
N LEU A 8 -21.09 14.85 -44.22
CA LEU A 8 -20.79 14.56 -42.80
C LEU A 8 -19.88 15.52 -42.01
N SER A 9 -20.58 16.46 -41.38
CA SER A 9 -20.32 16.96 -40.02
C SER A 9 -19.89 15.84 -39.06
N MET A 10 -18.63 15.89 -38.61
CA MET A 10 -18.12 15.07 -37.51
C MET A 10 -18.00 15.94 -36.26
N LYS A 11 -19.07 15.93 -35.46
CA LYS A 11 -18.97 16.06 -34.00
C LYS A 11 -18.20 14.85 -33.48
N ARG A 12 -16.94 15.01 -33.08
CA ARG A 12 -16.30 14.14 -32.08
C ARG A 12 -16.54 14.86 -30.75
N GLY A 13 -17.53 14.48 -29.97
CA GLY A 13 -17.55 13.17 -29.29
C GLY A 13 -16.58 13.26 -28.12
N GLN A 14 -16.81 14.24 -27.24
CA GLN A 14 -16.10 14.46 -25.98
C GLN A 14 -17.06 14.11 -24.85
N ASP A 15 -17.55 12.89 -24.90
CA ASP A 15 -18.33 12.17 -23.90
C ASP A 15 -17.84 10.72 -24.03
N ASP A 16 -17.65 10.01 -22.92
CA ASP A 16 -17.18 8.61 -22.77
C ASP A 16 -15.80 8.39 -22.09
N LEU A 17 -15.50 9.16 -21.04
CA LEU A 17 -14.57 8.72 -19.97
C LEU A 17 -15.23 8.82 -18.59
N ARG A 18 -16.48 8.36 -18.50
CA ARG A 18 -17.24 8.30 -17.24
C ARG A 18 -17.93 6.95 -17.07
N ALA A 19 -17.11 5.92 -16.90
CA ALA A 19 -17.43 4.54 -16.50
C ALA A 19 -16.05 3.83 -16.48
N ASP A 20 -15.44 3.28 -15.43
CA ASP A 20 -15.94 2.49 -14.31
C ASP A 20 -14.92 2.42 -13.14
N ALA A 21 -14.46 3.55 -12.60
CA ALA A 21 -13.54 3.54 -11.45
C ALA A 21 -14.24 3.34 -10.08
N SER A 22 -15.52 2.97 -10.07
CA SER A 22 -16.36 2.95 -8.89
C SER A 22 -17.13 1.64 -8.78
N CYS A 23 -16.48 0.56 -8.33
CA CYS A 23 -17.14 -0.50 -7.54
C CYS A 23 -16.21 -1.61 -7.02
N ALA A 24 -15.01 -1.83 -7.60
CA ALA A 24 -14.13 -2.92 -7.14
C ALA A 24 -13.35 -2.62 -5.83
N SER A 25 -13.30 -1.36 -5.39
CA SER A 25 -12.33 -0.91 -4.37
C SER A 25 -12.79 -1.08 -2.92
N ILE A 26 -14.08 -1.36 -2.65
CA ILE A 26 -14.61 -1.39 -1.28
C ILE A 26 -14.42 -2.77 -0.63
N SER A 27 -14.63 -3.86 -1.38
CA SER A 27 -14.54 -5.23 -0.85
C SER A 27 -13.12 -5.63 -0.44
N VAL A 28 -12.11 -5.08 -1.13
CA VAL A 28 -10.68 -5.30 -0.82
C VAL A 28 -10.28 -4.73 0.54
N LEU A 29 -10.98 -3.69 1.00
CA LEU A 29 -10.70 -2.96 2.23
C LEU A 29 -11.50 -3.48 3.43
N ALA A 30 -12.26 -4.57 3.28
CA ALA A 30 -12.98 -5.15 4.41
C ALA A 30 -11.99 -5.69 5.45
N PRO A 31 -12.21 -5.42 6.75
CA PRO A 31 -11.44 -6.05 7.81
C PRO A 31 -11.42 -7.58 7.63
N PRO A 32 -10.28 -8.24 7.86
CA PRO A 32 -10.28 -9.70 7.90
C PRO A 32 -11.24 -10.19 8.99
N ASP A 33 -11.81 -11.39 8.80
CA ASP A 33 -12.64 -12.11 9.76
C ASP A 33 -14.02 -11.46 10.10
N GLY A 34 -14.53 -10.58 9.23
CA GLY A 34 -15.88 -10.02 9.39
C GLY A 34 -16.00 -8.97 10.51
N ALA A 35 -14.88 -8.40 10.96
CA ALA A 35 -14.91 -7.32 11.95
C ALA A 35 -15.66 -6.09 11.41
N ALA A 36 -16.46 -5.46 12.29
CA ALA A 36 -17.26 -4.29 11.91
C ALA A 36 -16.42 -3.02 11.68
N CYS A 37 -15.17 -2.97 12.15
CA CYS A 37 -14.29 -1.83 11.97
C CYS A 37 -12.80 -2.20 12.01
N TRP A 38 -11.97 -1.36 11.39
CA TRP A 38 -10.52 -1.44 11.48
C TRP A 38 -10.03 -0.93 12.84
N THR A 39 -9.30 -1.79 13.56
CA THR A 39 -8.58 -1.43 14.80
C THR A 39 -7.10 -1.18 14.50
N SER A 40 -6.39 -0.51 15.41
CA SER A 40 -4.96 -0.24 15.23
C SER A 40 -4.11 -1.51 15.09
N GLU A 41 -4.47 -2.61 15.75
CA GLU A 41 -3.74 -3.88 15.61
C GLU A 41 -4.04 -4.56 14.27
N LEU A 42 -5.29 -4.52 13.79
CA LEU A 42 -5.64 -5.03 12.45
C LEU A 42 -4.94 -4.24 11.35
N VAL A 43 -4.92 -2.90 11.46
CA VAL A 43 -4.19 -2.03 10.54
C VAL A 43 -2.70 -2.37 10.53
N LYS A 44 -2.10 -2.57 11.71
CA LYS A 44 -0.69 -2.95 11.83
C LYS A 44 -0.40 -4.31 11.20
N ALA A 45 -1.27 -5.30 11.42
CA ALA A 45 -1.15 -6.61 10.82
C ALA A 45 -1.28 -6.55 9.29
N GLU A 46 -2.27 -5.81 8.79
CA GLU A 46 -2.51 -5.65 7.35
C GLU A 46 -1.37 -4.91 6.66
N ILE A 47 -0.85 -3.82 7.23
CA ILE A 47 0.33 -3.13 6.71
C ILE A 47 1.54 -4.09 6.70
N GLY A 48 1.74 -4.86 7.76
CA GLY A 48 2.80 -5.87 7.80
C GLY A 48 2.67 -6.93 6.69
N THR A 49 1.47 -7.45 6.49
CA THR A 49 1.14 -8.39 5.40
C THR A 49 1.35 -7.76 4.03
N ALA A 50 0.91 -6.52 3.83
CA ALA A 50 1.07 -5.80 2.58
C ALA A 50 2.56 -5.66 2.20
N TYR A 51 3.40 -5.24 3.15
CA TYR A 51 4.84 -5.14 2.93
C TYR A 51 5.48 -6.51 2.68
N ARG A 52 4.96 -7.60 3.27
CA ARG A 52 5.40 -8.97 2.95
C ARG A 52 5.02 -9.36 1.53
N VAL A 53 3.74 -9.24 1.15
CA VAL A 53 3.24 -9.55 -0.20
C VAL A 53 4.02 -8.77 -1.26
N ILE A 54 4.27 -7.49 -1.01
CA ILE A 54 5.06 -6.64 -1.91
C ILE A 54 6.51 -7.13 -1.99
N SER A 55 7.10 -7.53 -0.86
CA SER A 55 8.46 -8.09 -0.82
C SER A 55 8.57 -9.36 -1.68
N GLN A 56 7.53 -10.18 -1.72
CA GLN A 56 7.43 -11.38 -2.57
C GLN A 56 7.21 -11.04 -4.05
N ALA A 57 6.34 -10.06 -4.35
CA ALA A 57 6.02 -9.65 -5.71
C ALA A 57 7.18 -8.96 -6.45
N GLY A 58 7.99 -8.16 -5.75
CA GLY A 58 9.15 -7.47 -6.36
C GLY A 58 10.43 -8.29 -6.33
N GLY A 59 10.35 -9.55 -6.72
CA GLY A 59 11.50 -10.41 -6.94
C GLY A 59 12.34 -9.94 -8.14
N ARG A 60 13.55 -9.45 -7.85
CA ARG A 60 14.67 -9.16 -8.78
C ARG A 60 14.52 -7.96 -9.75
N PRO A 61 15.66 -7.42 -10.23
CA PRO A 61 15.69 -6.58 -11.42
C PRO A 61 15.04 -7.35 -12.57
N GLY A 62 14.20 -6.67 -13.36
CA GLY A 62 13.60 -7.27 -14.55
C GLY A 62 14.66 -7.77 -15.55
N PRO A 63 14.25 -8.40 -16.66
CA PRO A 63 15.16 -8.94 -17.70
C PRO A 63 16.19 -7.95 -18.26
N ALA A 64 16.05 -6.65 -17.97
CA ALA A 64 16.95 -5.57 -18.35
C ALA A 64 17.68 -4.89 -17.17
N GLY A 65 17.73 -5.49 -15.98
CA GLY A 65 18.37 -4.87 -14.81
C GLY A 65 17.57 -3.72 -14.18
N VAL A 66 16.35 -3.45 -14.66
CA VAL A 66 15.46 -2.42 -14.10
C VAL A 66 14.91 -2.94 -12.77
N LYS A 67 15.41 -2.40 -11.66
CA LYS A 67 14.74 -2.49 -10.36
C LYS A 67 13.40 -1.76 -10.52
N VAL A 68 12.29 -2.48 -10.40
CA VAL A 68 10.98 -1.82 -10.23
C VAL A 68 11.06 -1.06 -8.91
N MET A 69 11.24 0.26 -9.01
CA MET A 69 11.53 1.14 -7.90
C MET A 69 10.24 1.41 -7.12
N TRP A 70 9.86 0.44 -6.29
CA TRP A 70 8.83 0.62 -5.27
C TRP A 70 9.36 1.53 -4.13
N PRO A 71 8.47 2.15 -3.33
CA PRO A 71 8.81 3.26 -2.43
C PRO A 71 10.04 2.98 -1.57
N GLU A 72 10.83 4.03 -1.29
CA GLU A 72 12.11 3.96 -0.54
C GLU A 72 12.03 3.14 0.75
N THR A 73 10.87 3.11 1.40
CA THR A 73 10.60 2.36 2.64
C THR A 73 10.64 0.85 2.46
N ARG A 74 10.44 0.32 1.25
CA ARG A 74 10.58 -1.11 0.96
C ARG A 74 12.03 -1.58 1.11
N ALA A 75 13.00 -0.78 0.65
CA ALA A 75 14.41 -1.17 0.68
C ALA A 75 14.93 -1.34 2.12
N GLU A 76 14.38 -0.57 3.06
CA GLU A 76 14.81 -0.59 4.47
C GLU A 76 14.16 -1.72 5.29
N TRP A 77 12.94 -2.15 4.93
CA TRP A 77 12.13 -3.05 5.76
C TRP A 77 11.72 -4.36 5.08
N GLY A 78 11.90 -4.50 3.77
CA GLY A 78 11.45 -5.66 2.98
C GLY A 78 12.05 -6.98 3.47
N ASP A 79 13.36 -7.01 3.71
CA ASP A 79 14.07 -8.22 4.18
C ASP A 79 13.66 -8.63 5.60
N ARG A 80 13.09 -7.72 6.39
CA ARG A 80 12.61 -7.98 7.75
C ARG A 80 11.17 -8.49 7.78
N ALA A 81 10.37 -8.15 6.76
CA ALA A 81 8.98 -8.58 6.67
C ALA A 81 8.83 -10.09 6.38
N ASP A 82 9.88 -10.73 5.84
CA ASP A 82 9.93 -12.17 5.53
C ASP A 82 11.16 -12.87 6.13
N PRO A 83 11.07 -13.38 7.38
CA PRO A 83 12.16 -14.14 7.99
C PRO A 83 12.38 -15.54 7.38
N GLY A 84 11.56 -15.97 6.42
CA GLY A 84 11.51 -17.33 5.86
C GLY A 84 12.21 -17.52 4.51
N ALA A 85 13.02 -16.57 4.05
CA ALA A 85 13.57 -16.44 2.69
C ALA A 85 14.51 -17.58 2.18
N ARG A 86 14.40 -18.81 2.69
CA ARG A 86 15.07 -20.01 2.16
C ARG A 86 14.25 -20.76 1.10
N LEU A 87 12.95 -20.51 1.00
CA LEU A 87 12.08 -21.01 -0.07
C LEU A 87 11.51 -19.84 -0.84
N ARG A 88 11.55 -19.90 -2.17
CA ARG A 88 10.96 -18.86 -3.03
C ARG A 88 9.46 -18.81 -2.72
N PRO A 89 8.95 -17.71 -2.13
CA PRO A 89 7.52 -17.60 -1.94
C PRO A 89 6.83 -17.61 -3.31
N GLY A 90 5.67 -18.28 -3.38
CA GLY A 90 4.84 -18.27 -4.58
C GLY A 90 4.49 -16.84 -4.97
N VAL A 91 4.23 -16.61 -6.26
CA VAL A 91 3.73 -15.31 -6.72
C VAL A 91 2.40 -15.06 -6.00
N PRO A 92 2.23 -13.91 -5.34
CA PRO A 92 0.98 -13.62 -4.65
C PRO A 92 -0.17 -13.47 -5.64
N GLU A 93 -1.37 -13.86 -5.21
CA GLU A 93 -2.59 -13.71 -6.00
C GLU A 93 -2.87 -12.22 -6.32
N PRO A 94 -3.48 -11.89 -7.48
CA PRO A 94 -3.76 -10.50 -7.87
C PRO A 94 -4.55 -9.71 -6.81
N GLU A 95 -5.53 -10.35 -6.16
CA GLU A 95 -6.31 -9.72 -5.08
C GLU A 95 -5.45 -9.35 -3.87
N ALA A 96 -4.45 -10.19 -3.55
CA ALA A 96 -3.51 -9.91 -2.46
C ALA A 96 -2.62 -8.71 -2.80
N ILE A 97 -2.24 -8.54 -4.07
CA ILE A 97 -1.48 -7.38 -4.54
C ILE A 97 -2.33 -6.11 -4.43
N SER A 98 -3.57 -6.12 -4.93
CA SER A 98 -4.48 -4.96 -4.82
C SER A 98 -4.74 -4.56 -3.37
N ARG A 99 -4.91 -5.55 -2.48
CA ARG A 99 -5.06 -5.32 -1.04
C ARG A 99 -3.81 -4.73 -0.41
N ALA A 100 -2.64 -5.24 -0.80
CA ALA A 100 -1.36 -4.72 -0.33
C ALA A 100 -1.11 -3.27 -0.80
N GLU A 101 -1.40 -2.96 -2.06
CA GLU A 101 -1.30 -1.59 -2.59
C GLU A 101 -2.21 -0.64 -1.82
N ALA A 102 -3.45 -1.03 -1.57
CA ALA A 102 -4.39 -0.25 -0.79
C ALA A 102 -3.85 0.01 0.64
N ALA A 103 -3.37 -1.02 1.34
CA ALA A 103 -2.79 -0.88 2.67
C ALA A 103 -1.54 0.02 2.70
N VAL A 104 -0.70 -0.03 1.67
CA VAL A 104 0.44 0.90 1.55
C VAL A 104 -0.04 2.35 1.41
N THR A 105 -1.11 2.61 0.67
CA THR A 105 -1.64 3.97 0.56
C THR A 105 -2.14 4.53 1.88
N TRP A 106 -2.59 3.68 2.82
CA TRP A 106 -3.04 4.12 4.14
C TRP A 106 -1.92 4.79 4.94
N THR A 107 -0.68 4.34 4.77
CA THR A 107 0.49 4.95 5.45
C THR A 107 0.68 6.42 5.09
N LYS A 108 0.11 6.89 3.96
CA LYS A 108 0.16 8.30 3.54
C LYS A 108 -0.64 9.25 4.44
N VAL A 109 -1.49 8.72 5.33
CA VAL A 109 -2.17 9.51 6.38
C VAL A 109 -1.15 10.11 7.36
N VAL A 110 0.01 9.47 7.54
CA VAL A 110 1.08 10.02 8.39
C VAL A 110 1.94 10.95 7.54
N GLU A 111 1.70 12.26 7.65
CA GLU A 111 2.33 13.27 6.78
C GLU A 111 3.86 13.27 6.90
N ASP A 112 4.39 13.28 8.13
CA ASP A 112 5.83 13.30 8.35
C ASP A 112 6.49 12.00 7.83
N PRO A 113 7.42 12.09 6.85
CA PRO A 113 8.09 10.92 6.30
C PRO A 113 8.92 10.16 7.34
N ALA A 114 9.47 10.82 8.37
CA ALA A 114 10.25 10.15 9.41
C ALA A 114 9.34 9.29 10.31
N ASP A 115 8.23 9.86 10.79
CA ASP A 115 7.20 9.13 11.53
C ASP A 115 6.61 7.95 10.74
N ARG A 116 6.42 8.14 9.43
CA ARG A 116 5.93 7.09 8.55
C ARG A 116 6.90 5.93 8.43
N LYS A 117 8.21 6.20 8.31
CA LYS A 117 9.27 5.17 8.30
C LYS A 117 9.26 4.35 9.59
N VAL A 118 9.16 5.01 10.74
CA VAL A 118 9.07 4.35 12.05
C VAL A 118 7.83 3.46 12.16
N LEU A 119 6.68 3.96 11.71
CA LEU A 119 5.43 3.18 11.71
C LEU A 119 5.53 1.93 10.82
N ILE A 120 6.03 2.09 9.59
CA ILE A 120 6.22 0.96 8.65
C ILE A 120 7.18 -0.06 9.25
N GLY A 121 8.34 0.38 9.74
CA GLY A 121 9.32 -0.51 10.36
C GLY A 121 8.72 -1.29 11.53
N ARG A 122 7.87 -0.66 12.34
CA ARG A 122 7.17 -1.35 13.43
C ARG A 122 6.16 -2.39 12.94
N CYS A 123 5.46 -2.13 11.84
CA CYS A 123 4.53 -3.08 11.21
C CYS A 123 5.28 -4.27 10.58
N CYS A 124 6.48 -4.03 10.05
CA CYS A 124 7.37 -5.06 9.50
C CYS A 124 8.16 -5.83 10.57
N GLY A 125 7.87 -5.66 11.87
CA GLY A 125 8.46 -6.46 12.94
C GLY A 125 9.69 -5.87 13.62
N ALA A 126 10.10 -4.64 13.30
CA ALA A 126 11.22 -3.99 13.99
C ALA A 126 10.91 -3.71 15.46
N THR A 127 11.90 -3.93 16.33
CA THR A 127 11.82 -3.57 17.74
C THR A 127 12.00 -2.06 17.95
N PHE A 128 11.44 -1.50 19.02
CA PHE A 128 11.63 -0.09 19.34
C PHE A 128 13.11 0.28 19.57
N ARG A 129 13.90 -0.66 20.09
CA ARG A 129 15.35 -0.50 20.23
C ARG A 129 16.03 -0.32 18.87
N GLN A 130 15.71 -1.17 17.88
CA GLN A 130 16.25 -1.05 16.53
C GLN A 130 15.85 0.26 15.86
N LEU A 131 14.57 0.64 16.00
CA LEU A 131 14.07 1.91 15.46
C LEU A 131 14.77 3.10 16.12
N SER A 132 14.96 3.07 17.44
CA SER A 132 15.66 4.12 18.18
C SER A 132 17.11 4.28 17.72
N MET A 133 17.80 3.18 17.41
CA MET A 133 19.17 3.25 16.87
C MET A 133 19.24 3.82 15.45
N LEU A 134 18.23 3.58 14.60
CA LEU A 134 18.20 4.04 13.21
C LEU A 134 17.76 5.50 13.08
N ASP A 135 16.78 5.90 13.88
CA ASP A 135 16.12 7.20 13.79
C ASP A 135 16.68 8.22 14.82
N GLY A 136 17.34 7.75 15.88
CA GLY A 136 17.99 8.59 16.90
C GLY A 136 17.04 9.12 18.00
N ARG A 137 15.72 8.93 17.87
CA ARG A 137 14.75 9.28 18.92
C ARG A 137 14.63 8.19 19.98
N SER A 138 14.19 8.58 21.17
CA SER A 138 13.98 7.66 22.30
C SER A 138 12.78 6.70 22.08
N GLU A 139 12.86 5.48 22.61
CA GLU A 139 11.77 4.49 22.48
C GLU A 139 10.38 5.02 22.90
N PRO A 140 10.22 5.79 24.01
CA PRO A 140 8.92 6.31 24.39
C PRO A 140 8.32 7.24 23.34
N THR A 141 9.17 8.03 22.66
CA THR A 141 8.75 8.92 21.57
C THR A 141 8.26 8.11 20.39
N LEU A 142 9.01 7.08 19.98
CA LEU A 142 8.63 6.18 18.89
C LEU A 142 7.33 5.43 19.18
N ARG A 143 7.10 4.99 20.43
CA ARG A 143 5.83 4.37 20.84
C ARG A 143 4.65 5.32 20.67
N LYS A 144 4.80 6.60 21.02
CA LYS A 144 3.77 7.62 20.84
C LYS A 144 3.48 7.86 19.35
N VAL A 145 4.53 7.97 18.53
CA VAL A 145 4.43 8.13 17.07
C VAL A 145 3.65 6.98 16.45
N VAL A 146 4.05 5.73 16.72
CA VAL A 146 3.37 4.54 16.18
C VAL A 146 1.92 4.49 16.62
N ARG A 147 1.63 4.72 17.91
CA ARG A 147 0.26 4.69 18.43
C ARG A 147 -0.61 5.74 17.75
N LYS A 148 -0.12 6.98 17.62
CA LYS A 148 -0.82 8.08 16.96
C LYS A 148 -1.08 7.75 15.48
N GLY A 149 -0.06 7.27 14.78
CA GLY A 149 -0.17 6.91 13.36
C GLY A 149 -1.17 5.79 13.09
N LEU A 150 -1.11 4.69 13.84
CA LEU A 150 -2.04 3.57 13.68
C LEU A 150 -3.49 3.96 14.03
N SER A 151 -3.68 4.81 15.04
CA SER A 151 -5.01 5.33 15.38
C SER A 151 -5.55 6.24 14.28
N ALA A 152 -4.72 7.13 13.73
CA ALA A 152 -5.13 8.01 12.64
C ALA A 152 -5.49 7.23 11.37
N ILE A 153 -4.71 6.21 11.03
CA ILE A 153 -4.99 5.33 9.90
C ILE A 153 -6.29 4.57 10.11
N ALA A 154 -6.48 3.93 11.28
CA ALA A 154 -7.71 3.20 11.58
C ALA A 154 -8.95 4.11 11.44
N SER A 155 -8.91 5.33 11.99
CA SER A 155 -9.99 6.30 11.83
C SER A 155 -10.21 6.69 10.37
N ALA A 156 -9.15 6.98 9.61
CA ALA A 156 -9.25 7.39 8.21
C ALA A 156 -9.82 6.28 7.31
N VAL A 157 -9.43 5.02 7.52
CA VAL A 157 -9.95 3.88 6.77
C VAL A 157 -11.42 3.65 7.11
N ASN A 158 -11.79 3.68 8.39
CA ASN A 158 -13.19 3.54 8.81
C ASN A 158 -14.09 4.66 8.28
N LEU A 159 -13.58 5.88 8.09
CA LEU A 159 -14.33 6.98 7.47
C LEU A 159 -14.51 6.80 5.97
N ARG A 160 -13.58 6.14 5.28
CA ARG A 160 -13.68 5.85 3.84
C ARG A 160 -14.61 4.69 3.52
N LEU A 161 -14.92 3.85 4.51
CA LEU A 161 -15.80 2.68 4.38
C LEU A 161 -17.26 2.99 4.72
N ARG A 162 -17.59 4.21 5.13
CA ARG A 162 -18.95 4.70 5.39
C ARG A 162 -19.44 5.53 4.23
#